data_AF-A0A364XWJ4-F1
#
_entry.id   AF-A0A364XWJ4-F1
#
_cell.length_a   1.000
_cell.length_b   1.000
_cell.length_c   1.000
_cell.angle_alpha   90.00
_cell.angle_beta   90.00
_cell.angle_gamma   90.00
#
_symmetry.space_group_name_H-M   'P 1'
#
loop_
_entity.id
_entity.type
_entity.pdbx_description
1 polymer ?
#
loop_
_entity_poly.entity_id
_entity_poly.type
_entity_poly.pdbx_seq_one_letter_code
_entity_poly.pdbx_strand_id
1 'polypeptide(L)'
;MAKYGKKAQSTVRSAMKRRKKGTLRSGSGAKVTSRKQAIAIGLSEARQKGAKVPSKKTPSKTRAKKSARRKPTKRMAKRSKKTARAKR
;
A
#
# COMPACT_ATOMS: atom_id res chain seq x y z
N MET A 1 -12.93 18.59 -21.86
CA MET A 1 -12.46 19.02 -20.52
C MET A 1 -11.47 18.00 -19.93
N ALA A 2 -10.34 18.42 -19.35
CA ALA A 2 -9.35 17.50 -18.79
C ALA A 2 -9.93 16.64 -17.65
N LYS A 3 -9.50 15.37 -17.60
CA LYS A 3 -9.93 14.37 -16.60
C LYS A 3 -9.53 14.72 -15.17
N TYR A 4 -8.46 15.50 -15.01
CA TYR A 4 -7.97 16.00 -13.71
C TYR A 4 -7.89 17.52 -13.74
N GLY A 5 -8.24 18.18 -12.65
CA GLY A 5 -8.13 19.64 -12.52
C GLY A 5 -6.69 20.12 -12.26
N LYS A 6 -6.42 21.41 -12.50
CA LYS A 6 -5.12 22.06 -12.26
C LYS A 6 -4.63 21.86 -10.80
N LYS A 7 -5.53 21.97 -9.82
CA LYS A 7 -5.23 21.72 -8.39
C LYS A 7 -4.73 20.29 -8.14
N ALA A 8 -5.30 19.30 -8.82
CA ALA A 8 -4.88 17.90 -8.70
C ALA A 8 -3.48 17.68 -9.30
N GLN A 9 -3.22 18.25 -10.48
CA GLN A 9 -1.90 18.20 -11.11
C GLN A 9 -0.82 18.84 -10.23
N SER A 10 -1.10 19.99 -9.64
CA SER A 10 -0.18 20.68 -8.72
C SER A 10 0.12 19.83 -7.48
N THR A 11 -0.89 19.19 -6.90
CA THR A 11 -0.72 18.33 -5.72
C THR A 11 0.15 17.11 -6.02
N VAL A 12 -0.06 16.46 -7.17
CA VAL A 12 0.78 15.35 -7.64
C VAL A 12 2.21 15.82 -7.90
N ARG A 13 2.41 17.00 -8.51
CA ARG A 13 3.73 17.59 -8.71
C ARG A 13 4.46 17.80 -7.38
N SER A 14 3.77 18.32 -6.36
CA SER A 14 4.32 18.52 -5.02
C SER A 14 4.65 17.22 -4.30
N ALA A 15 3.79 16.20 -4.39
CA ALA A 15 4.08 14.85 -3.88
C ALA A 15 5.32 14.25 -4.56
N MET A 16 5.43 14.41 -5.89
CA MET A 16 6.60 13.96 -6.64
C MET A 16 7.88 14.70 -6.25
N LYS A 17 7.82 16.01 -5.98
CA LYS A 17 8.97 16.77 -5.44
C LYS A 17 9.39 16.24 -4.06
N ARG A 18 8.44 16.02 -3.13
CA ARG A 18 8.72 15.41 -1.81
C ARG A 18 9.34 14.02 -1.94
N ARG A 19 8.89 13.19 -2.88
CA ARG A 19 9.51 11.89 -3.18
C ARG A 19 10.94 12.05 -3.66
N LYS A 20 11.20 12.95 -4.63
CA LYS A 20 12.55 13.21 -5.16
C LYS A 20 13.50 13.70 -4.05
N LYS A 21 13.00 14.51 -3.11
CA LYS A 21 13.73 14.95 -1.91
C LYS A 21 13.89 13.85 -0.85
N GLY A 22 13.20 12.71 -1.01
CA GLY A 22 13.23 11.62 -0.04
C GLY A 22 12.47 11.88 1.26
N THR A 23 11.59 12.88 1.29
CA THR A 23 10.82 13.26 2.49
C THR A 23 9.39 12.74 2.49
N LEU A 24 8.91 12.20 1.36
CA LEU A 24 7.56 11.65 1.28
C LEU A 24 7.43 10.35 2.09
N ARG A 25 6.47 10.31 3.00
CA ARG A 25 6.15 9.17 3.88
C ARG A 25 4.77 8.59 3.53
N SER A 26 4.61 7.28 3.70
CA SER A 26 3.31 6.61 3.62
C SER A 26 2.52 6.78 4.92
N GLY A 27 1.25 6.40 4.91
CA GLY A 27 0.43 6.34 6.14
C GLY A 27 0.96 5.35 7.18
N SER A 28 1.81 4.40 6.79
CA SER A 28 2.50 3.48 7.70
C SER A 28 3.83 4.04 8.25
N GLY A 29 4.18 5.29 7.93
CA GLY A 29 5.43 5.91 8.36
C GLY A 29 6.67 5.51 7.55
N ALA A 30 6.56 4.59 6.59
CA ALA A 30 7.67 4.20 5.72
C ALA A 30 7.97 5.28 4.65
N LYS A 31 9.22 5.36 4.20
CA LYS A 31 9.62 6.26 3.12
C LYS A 31 9.10 5.75 1.78
N VAL A 32 8.54 6.64 0.97
CA VAL A 32 7.98 6.28 -0.34
C VAL A 32 9.10 6.15 -1.37
N THR A 33 9.29 4.93 -1.87
CA THR A 33 10.30 4.61 -2.87
C THR A 33 9.73 4.69 -4.30
N SER A 34 8.51 4.18 -4.48
CA SER A 34 7.88 4.05 -5.79
C SER A 34 7.23 5.35 -6.29
N ARG A 35 7.43 5.66 -7.57
CA ARG A 35 6.74 6.75 -8.28
C ARG A 35 5.23 6.55 -8.31
N LYS A 36 4.76 5.32 -8.54
CA LYS A 36 3.33 4.98 -8.56
C LYS A 36 2.67 5.31 -7.21
N GLN A 37 3.37 5.00 -6.11
CA GLN A 37 2.89 5.27 -4.76
C GLN A 37 2.82 6.77 -4.47
N ALA A 38 3.81 7.56 -4.87
CA ALA A 38 3.76 9.00 -4.71
C ALA A 38 2.62 9.66 -5.51
N ILE A 39 2.34 9.17 -6.71
CA ILE A 39 1.18 9.60 -7.50
C ILE A 39 -0.12 9.25 -6.77
N ALA A 40 -0.23 8.03 -6.21
CA ALA A 40 -1.40 7.62 -5.45
C ALA A 40 -1.64 8.46 -4.19
N ILE A 41 -0.57 8.83 -3.48
CA ILE A 41 -0.64 9.75 -2.34
C ILE A 41 -1.08 11.14 -2.82
N GLY A 42 -0.44 11.70 -3.84
CA GLY A 42 -0.80 13.01 -4.38
C GLY A 42 -2.25 13.08 -4.90
N LEU A 43 -2.75 12.02 -5.53
CA LEU A 43 -4.16 11.93 -5.95
C LEU A 43 -5.12 11.79 -4.77
N SER A 44 -4.69 11.17 -3.66
CA SER A 44 -5.51 11.04 -2.45
C SER A 44 -5.58 12.37 -1.69
N GLU A 45 -4.46 13.08 -1.55
CA GLU A 45 -4.40 14.44 -1.01
C GLU A 45 -5.24 15.41 -1.85
N ALA A 46 -5.17 15.30 -3.18
CA ALA A 46 -5.98 16.12 -4.08
C ALA A 46 -7.49 15.93 -3.85
N ARG A 47 -7.94 14.69 -3.60
CA ARG A 47 -9.34 14.41 -3.26
C ARG A 47 -9.75 15.02 -1.93
N GLN A 48 -8.90 14.89 -0.89
CA GLN A 48 -9.16 15.48 0.43
C GLN A 48 -9.29 17.01 0.34
N LYS A 49 -8.52 17.65 -0.55
CA LYS A 49 -8.57 19.10 -0.81
C LYS A 49 -9.71 19.53 -1.74
N GLY A 50 -10.64 18.64 -2.11
CA GLY A 50 -11.76 18.95 -3.00
C GLY A 50 -11.35 19.27 -4.45
N ALA A 51 -10.14 18.88 -4.88
CA ALA A 51 -9.75 19.07 -6.26
C ALA A 51 -10.50 18.10 -7.19
N LYS A 52 -10.72 18.52 -8.44
CA LYS A 52 -11.33 17.67 -9.46
C LYS A 52 -10.44 16.46 -9.78
N VAL A 53 -10.82 15.31 -9.25
CA VAL A 53 -10.17 14.01 -9.48
C VAL A 53 -11.26 12.98 -9.76
N PRO A 54 -11.10 12.10 -10.76
CA PRO A 54 -12.02 11.00 -10.99
C PRO A 54 -12.25 10.18 -9.72
N SER A 55 -13.50 9.80 -9.50
CA SER A 55 -13.87 8.88 -8.44
C SER A 55 -13.02 7.62 -8.53
N LYS A 56 -12.63 7.07 -7.37
CA LYS A 56 -12.08 5.72 -7.36
C LYS A 56 -13.19 4.83 -7.90
N LYS A 57 -12.91 4.06 -8.95
CA LYS A 57 -13.76 2.91 -9.25
C LYS A 57 -13.70 2.05 -8.00
N THR A 58 -14.82 1.94 -7.29
CA THR A 58 -14.97 0.87 -6.32
C THR A 58 -14.76 -0.40 -7.15
N PRO A 59 -13.80 -1.28 -6.82
CA PRO A 59 -13.92 -2.63 -7.33
C PRO A 59 -15.31 -3.05 -6.85
N SER A 60 -16.20 -3.41 -7.80
CA SER A 60 -17.47 -4.04 -7.45
C SER A 60 -17.13 -5.04 -6.37
N LYS A 61 -17.75 -4.92 -5.19
CA LYS A 61 -17.66 -5.97 -4.18
C LYS A 61 -18.34 -7.19 -4.80
N THR A 62 -17.64 -7.91 -5.66
CA THR A 62 -17.76 -9.36 -5.64
C THR A 62 -17.39 -9.70 -4.22
N ARG A 63 -18.44 -9.88 -3.40
CA ARG A 63 -18.34 -10.56 -2.11
C ARG A 63 -17.60 -11.83 -2.47
N ALA A 64 -16.29 -11.88 -2.22
CA ALA A 64 -15.57 -13.13 -2.29
C ALA A 64 -16.31 -13.98 -1.27
N LYS A 65 -17.13 -14.92 -1.77
CA LYS A 65 -17.77 -15.93 -0.96
C LYS A 65 -16.67 -16.43 -0.04
N LYS A 66 -16.89 -16.29 1.26
CA LYS A 66 -16.08 -16.90 2.31
C LYS A 66 -16.17 -18.41 2.11
N SER A 67 -15.39 -18.94 1.18
CA SER A 67 -15.28 -20.37 0.91
C SER A 67 -13.83 -20.69 0.54
N ALA A 68 -12.94 -20.43 1.48
CA ALA A 68 -11.62 -21.04 1.49
C ALA A 68 -11.35 -21.52 2.91
N ARG A 69 -12.03 -22.63 3.27
CA ARG A 69 -11.41 -23.81 3.86
C ARG A 69 -10.28 -23.49 4.84
N ARG A 70 -10.62 -23.43 6.14
CA ARG A 70 -9.63 -23.55 7.23
C ARG A 70 -8.90 -24.88 7.04
N LYS A 71 -7.73 -24.88 6.40
CA LYS A 71 -6.76 -25.97 6.50
C LYS A 71 -5.81 -25.65 7.64
N PRO A 72 -5.79 -26.40 8.75
CA PRO A 72 -4.71 -26.30 9.69
C PRO A 72 -3.51 -27.06 9.11
N THR A 73 -2.63 -26.39 8.37
CA THR A 73 -1.31 -26.97 8.12
C THR A 73 -0.47 -26.80 9.38
N LYS A 74 -0.68 -27.67 10.37
CA LYS A 74 0.36 -28.02 11.34
C LYS A 74 1.46 -28.76 10.56
N ARG A 75 2.21 -28.03 9.74
CA ARG A 75 3.46 -28.53 9.19
C ARG A 75 4.55 -28.15 10.18
N MET A 76 4.63 -29.00 11.19
CA MET A 76 5.86 -29.54 11.73
C MET A 76 6.96 -28.49 11.94
N ALA A 77 7.04 -28.02 13.18
CA ALA A 77 8.22 -27.41 13.79
C ALA A 77 9.46 -28.31 13.56
N LYS A 78 10.06 -28.21 12.38
CA LYS A 78 11.42 -28.65 12.10
C LYS A 78 12.31 -27.41 12.13
N ARG A 79 12.47 -26.81 13.31
CA ARG A 79 13.45 -25.74 13.57
C ARG A 79 13.79 -25.59 15.06
N SER A 80 14.12 -26.70 15.71
CA SER A 80 15.07 -26.73 16.83
C SER A 80 15.87 -28.03 16.71
N LYS A 81 16.95 -28.03 15.92
CA LYS A 81 18.32 -28.11 16.48
C LYS A 81 18.38 -29.16 17.60
N LYS A 82 18.61 -30.44 17.30
CA LYS A 82 19.95 -31.04 17.10
C LYS A 82 21.01 -30.41 18.02
N THR A 83 20.95 -30.69 19.32
CA THR A 83 22.13 -30.75 20.21
C THR A 83 21.84 -31.69 21.39
N ALA A 84 22.74 -32.66 21.57
CA ALA A 84 23.03 -33.40 22.81
C ALA A 84 22.06 -34.48 23.32
N ARG A 85 22.14 -35.64 22.64
CA ARG A 85 22.32 -36.94 23.33
C ARG A 85 23.63 -36.87 24.14
N ALA A 86 23.60 -37.05 25.47
CA ALA A 86 24.62 -37.73 26.29
C ALA A 86 24.62 -37.28 27.77
N LYS A 87 24.17 -38.18 28.66
CA LYS A 87 24.63 -38.51 30.03
C LYS A 87 23.46 -39.25 30.69
N ARG A 88 23.49 -40.58 30.84
CA ARG A 88 24.18 -41.31 31.91
C ARG A 88 24.10 -40.58 33.24
#